data_AF-A0A3N0A0S6-F1
#
_entry.id   AF-A0A3N0A0S6-F1
#
_cell.length_a   1.000
_cell.length_b   1.000
_cell.length_c   1.000
_cell.angle_alpha   90.00
_cell.angle_beta   90.00
_cell.angle_gamma   90.00
#
_symmetry.space_group_name_H-M   'P 1'
#
loop_
_entity.id
_entity.type
_entity.pdbx_description
1 polymer ?
#
loop_
_entity_poly.entity_id
_entity_poly.type
_entity_poly.pdbx_seq_one_letter_code
_entity_poly.pdbx_strand_id
1 'polypeptide(L)'
;MSENILEFTKTELICLDKNTPGIDNFKNQKPEMVSHIKTRALEDQKTKLGTTWTWVYDNKIILGYISIAMFSIEKKIVFEQDRSFKSVPYGSIPALLIGQLATHENYQGKGIGEFMVLWAIDQAREYSKKIGCRLVMLHPHDDVIGWY
;
A
#
# COMPACT_ATOMS: atom_id res chain seq x y z
N MET A 1 -0.88 31.43 -1.01
CA MET A 1 -0.31 30.73 0.15
C MET A 1 0.42 29.52 -0.41
N SER A 2 1.75 29.52 -0.34
CA SER A 2 2.57 28.43 -0.87
C SER A 2 2.33 27.17 -0.04
N GLU A 3 1.55 26.24 -0.58
CA GLU A 3 1.50 24.88 -0.05
C GLU A 3 2.92 24.33 -0.05
N ASN A 4 3.34 23.84 1.12
CA ASN A 4 4.63 23.18 1.30
C ASN A 4 4.58 21.86 0.53
N ILE A 5 4.82 21.93 -0.78
CA ILE A 5 5.03 20.75 -1.62
C ILE A 5 6.27 20.07 -1.03
N LEU A 6 6.09 18.87 -0.48
CA LEU A 6 7.21 18.00 -0.15
C LEU A 6 8.10 17.92 -1.39
N GLU A 7 9.36 18.32 -1.26
CA GLU A 7 10.37 18.04 -2.28
C GLU A 7 10.57 16.53 -2.33
N PHE A 8 9.74 15.83 -3.12
CA PHE A 8 9.86 14.39 -3.37
C PHE A 8 11.21 14.01 -4.00
N THR A 9 11.98 14.99 -4.48
CA THR A 9 13.35 14.82 -4.98
C THR A 9 14.32 14.26 -3.94
N LYS A 10 14.02 14.40 -2.64
CA LYS A 10 14.80 13.84 -1.53
C LYS A 10 14.15 12.60 -0.91
N THR A 11 13.14 12.04 -1.56
CA THR A 11 12.45 10.85 -1.10
C THR A 11 12.95 9.62 -1.84
N GLU A 12 13.48 8.67 -1.09
CA GLU A 12 13.92 7.39 -1.60
C GLU A 12 12.86 6.33 -1.35
N LEU A 13 12.58 5.50 -2.36
CA LEU A 13 11.72 4.34 -2.23
C LEU A 13 12.57 3.13 -1.82
N ILE A 14 12.34 2.62 -0.61
CA ILE A 14 13.11 1.52 -0.03
C ILE A 14 12.18 0.33 0.23
N CYS A 15 12.51 -0.83 -0.34
CA CYS A 15 11.92 -2.10 0.09
C CYS A 15 12.38 -2.37 1.52
N LEU A 16 11.44 -2.58 2.43
CA LEU A 16 11.70 -2.61 3.86
C LEU A 16 12.76 -3.65 4.20
N ASP A 17 13.76 -3.23 4.96
CA ASP A 17 14.82 -4.08 5.49
C ASP A 17 15.10 -3.76 6.97
N LYS A 18 16.01 -4.52 7.58
CA LYS A 18 16.41 -4.35 8.98
C LYS A 18 17.10 -3.01 9.30
N ASN A 19 17.57 -2.30 8.27
CA ASN A 19 18.36 -1.08 8.39
C ASN A 19 17.58 0.14 7.89
N THR A 20 16.29 0.00 7.58
CA THR A 20 15.48 1.06 6.99
C THR A 20 15.42 2.26 7.94
N PRO A 21 15.92 3.44 7.52
CA PRO A 21 15.99 4.60 8.40
C PRO A 21 14.62 5.09 8.83
N GLY A 22 14.55 5.66 10.04
CA GLY A 22 13.34 6.32 10.53
C GLY A 22 12.24 5.39 11.02
N ILE A 23 12.46 4.08 11.02
CA ILE A 23 11.47 3.09 11.46
C ILE A 23 11.03 3.31 12.90
N ASP A 24 11.96 3.59 13.81
CA ASP A 24 11.69 3.82 15.23
C ASP A 24 10.87 5.10 15.46
N ASN A 25 11.01 6.08 14.57
CA ASN A 25 10.35 7.38 14.64
C ASN A 25 9.01 7.42 13.92
N PHE A 26 8.59 6.35 13.24
CA PHE A 26 7.32 6.32 12.54
C PHE A 26 6.14 6.42 13.52
N LYS A 27 5.22 7.37 13.25
CA LYS A 27 4.01 7.61 14.05
C LYS A 27 2.78 7.70 13.16
N ASN A 28 1.68 7.15 13.64
CA ASN A 28 0.38 7.18 12.99
C ASN A 28 -0.72 7.17 14.06
N GLN A 29 -1.90 7.75 13.79
CA GLN A 29 -3.00 7.77 14.76
C GLN A 29 -3.56 6.38 15.07
N LYS A 30 -3.37 5.41 14.17
CA LYS A 30 -3.76 4.00 14.34
C LYS A 30 -2.55 3.20 14.86
N PRO A 31 -2.50 2.81 16.15
CA PRO A 31 -1.36 2.11 16.73
C PRO A 31 -1.01 0.79 16.03
N GLU A 32 -2.00 0.12 15.45
CA GLU A 32 -1.84 -1.09 14.65
C GLU A 32 -0.93 -0.87 13.42
N MET A 33 -0.97 0.32 12.80
CA MET A 33 -0.10 0.67 11.67
C MET A 33 1.35 0.84 12.14
N VAL A 34 1.56 1.46 13.30
CA VAL A 34 2.89 1.61 13.91
C VAL A 34 3.46 0.24 14.30
N SER A 35 2.63 -0.61 14.92
CA SER A 35 3.01 -1.97 15.31
C SER A 35 3.37 -2.83 14.10
N HIS A 36 2.58 -2.75 13.03
CA HIS A 36 2.78 -3.54 11.82
C HIS A 36 4.17 -3.33 11.20
N ILE A 37 4.54 -2.08 10.88
CA ILE A 37 5.85 -1.80 10.25
C ILE A 37 7.03 -2.18 11.16
N LYS A 38 6.90 -1.98 12.48
CA LYS A 38 7.99 -2.25 13.43
C LYS A 38 8.19 -3.73 13.74
N THR A 39 7.12 -4.53 13.74
CA THR A 39 7.17 -5.88 14.33
C THR A 39 6.75 -7.00 13.38
N ARG A 40 5.94 -6.72 12.36
CA ARG A 40 5.30 -7.74 11.52
C ARG A 40 5.76 -7.70 10.06
N ALA A 41 5.89 -6.50 9.49
CA ALA A 41 6.12 -6.31 8.05
C ALA A 41 7.36 -7.04 7.51
N LEU A 42 8.47 -7.05 8.26
CA LEU A 42 9.68 -7.79 7.86
C LEU A 42 9.49 -9.31 7.89
N GLU A 43 8.69 -9.82 8.83
CA GLU A 43 8.42 -11.24 8.93
C GLU A 43 7.48 -11.70 7.80
N ASP A 44 6.46 -10.92 7.48
CA ASP A 44 5.60 -11.17 6.33
C ASP A 44 6.40 -11.20 5.02
N GLN A 45 7.44 -10.36 4.88
CA GLN A 45 8.33 -10.38 3.72
C GLN A 45 9.26 -11.60 3.67
N LYS A 46 9.78 -12.05 4.81
CA LYS A 46 10.58 -13.29 4.88
C LYS A 46 9.74 -14.51 4.52
N THR A 47 8.49 -14.55 4.99
CA THR A 47 7.55 -15.67 4.79
C THR A 47 6.72 -15.55 3.51
N LYS A 48 6.93 -14.51 2.70
CA LYS A 48 6.25 -14.26 1.41
C LYS A 48 4.74 -14.01 1.54
N LEU A 49 4.29 -13.55 2.71
CA LEU A 49 2.91 -13.12 2.95
C LEU A 49 2.65 -11.69 2.44
N GLY A 50 3.67 -10.84 2.36
CA GLY A 50 3.56 -9.49 1.80
C GLY A 50 4.93 -8.84 1.61
N THR A 51 5.03 -7.86 0.72
CA THR A 51 6.24 -7.05 0.51
C THR A 51 5.95 -5.62 0.91
N THR A 52 6.79 -5.04 1.78
CA THR A 52 6.56 -3.70 2.32
C THR A 52 7.55 -2.71 1.73
N TRP A 53 7.04 -1.58 1.27
CA TRP A 53 7.81 -0.48 0.68
C TRP A 53 7.61 0.79 1.50
N THR A 54 8.68 1.57 1.62
CA THR A 54 8.75 2.78 2.45
C THR A 54 9.26 3.95 1.64
N TRP A 55 8.70 5.14 1.90
CA TRP A 55 9.19 6.40 1.34
C TRP A 55 10.00 7.14 2.39
N VAL A 56 11.31 7.15 2.25
CA VAL A 56 12.24 7.72 3.22
C VAL A 56 12.74 9.07 2.74
N TYR A 57 12.45 10.12 3.50
CA TYR A 57 12.93 11.49 3.25
C TYR A 57 14.26 11.73 3.96
N ASP A 58 15.23 12.29 3.23
CA ASP A 58 16.57 12.66 3.72
C ASP A 58 17.26 11.51 4.47
N ASN A 59 17.03 10.26 4.03
CA ASN A 59 17.56 9.03 4.64
C ASN A 59 17.32 8.93 6.16
N LYS A 60 16.24 9.54 6.68
CA LYS A 60 15.99 9.66 8.14
C LYS A 60 14.54 9.46 8.54
N ILE A 61 13.58 9.85 7.69
CA ILE A 61 12.17 9.93 8.08
C ILE A 61 11.34 9.11 7.11
N ILE A 62 10.61 8.11 7.62
CA ILE A 62 9.58 7.42 6.84
C ILE A 62 8.38 8.35 6.73
N LEU A 63 8.09 8.84 5.51
CA LEU A 63 6.91 9.63 5.20
C LEU A 63 5.64 8.77 5.17
N GLY A 64 5.77 7.53 4.75
CA GLY A 64 4.70 6.55 4.66
C GLY A 64 5.22 5.19 4.23
N TYR A 65 4.40 4.17 4.40
CA TYR A 65 4.67 2.83 3.92
C TYR A 65 3.42 2.17 3.35
N ILE A 66 3.65 1.19 2.48
CA ILE A 66 2.62 0.34 1.89
C ILE A 66 3.08 -1.11 1.89
N SER A 67 2.19 -2.04 2.18
CA SER A 67 2.42 -3.47 2.06
C SER A 67 1.52 -4.05 0.98
N ILE A 68 2.11 -4.74 0.01
CA ILE A 68 1.39 -5.35 -1.11
C ILE A 68 1.57 -6.88 -1.10
N ALA A 69 0.54 -7.60 -1.54
CA ALA A 69 0.53 -9.06 -1.63
C ALA A 69 -0.28 -9.54 -2.84
N MET A 70 -0.05 -10.79 -3.25
CA MET A 70 -0.91 -11.45 -4.25
C MET A 70 -2.25 -11.82 -3.59
N PHE A 71 -3.34 -11.70 -4.35
CA PHE A 71 -4.67 -11.95 -3.83
C PHE A 71 -5.61 -12.53 -4.88
N SER A 72 -6.71 -13.12 -4.41
CA SER A 72 -7.77 -13.66 -5.24
C SER A 72 -9.09 -13.41 -4.53
N ILE A 73 -10.03 -12.77 -5.22
CA ILE A 73 -11.36 -12.49 -4.69
C ILE A 73 -12.41 -13.32 -5.43
N GLU A 74 -13.43 -13.80 -4.71
CA GLU A 74 -14.55 -14.50 -5.32
C GLU A 74 -15.30 -13.59 -6.30
N LYS A 75 -15.54 -14.09 -7.52
CA LYS A 75 -16.26 -13.35 -8.56
C LYS A 75 -17.63 -12.88 -8.09
N LYS A 76 -18.32 -13.66 -7.25
CA LYS A 76 -19.65 -13.31 -6.74
C LYS A 76 -19.66 -11.95 -6.02
N ILE A 77 -18.64 -11.71 -5.19
CA ILE A 77 -18.51 -10.49 -4.38
C ILE A 77 -18.31 -9.28 -5.29
N VAL A 78 -17.45 -9.41 -6.31
CA VAL A 78 -17.18 -8.33 -7.26
C VAL A 78 -18.39 -8.10 -8.19
N PHE A 79 -19.04 -9.17 -8.65
CA PHE A 79 -20.18 -9.09 -9.56
C PHE A 79 -21.41 -8.41 -8.95
N GLU A 80 -21.61 -8.54 -7.63
CA GLU A 80 -22.66 -7.82 -6.90
C GLU A 80 -22.49 -6.29 -6.98
N GLN A 81 -21.25 -5.81 -7.09
CA GLN A 81 -20.91 -4.38 -7.14
C GLN A 81 -20.73 -3.89 -8.58
N ASP A 82 -20.12 -4.70 -9.45
CA ASP A 82 -19.88 -4.38 -10.85
C ASP A 82 -20.24 -5.56 -11.76
N ARG A 83 -21.34 -5.40 -12.51
CA ARG A 83 -21.85 -6.40 -13.44
C ARG A 83 -20.92 -6.65 -14.63
N SER A 84 -19.94 -5.79 -14.89
CA SER A 84 -18.96 -5.99 -15.96
C SER A 84 -18.16 -7.28 -15.79
N PHE A 85 -18.01 -7.77 -14.55
CA PHE A 85 -17.34 -9.02 -14.22
C PHE A 85 -18.15 -10.29 -14.54
N LYS A 86 -19.39 -10.17 -15.03
CA LYS A 86 -20.23 -11.31 -15.42
C LYS A 86 -19.55 -12.21 -16.45
N SER A 87 -18.82 -11.62 -17.38
CA SER A 87 -18.15 -12.31 -18.48
C SER A 87 -16.87 -13.03 -18.06
N VAL A 88 -16.37 -12.81 -16.83
CA VAL A 88 -15.21 -13.53 -16.32
C VAL A 88 -15.59 -15.02 -16.16
N PRO A 89 -14.90 -15.95 -16.85
CA PRO A 89 -15.31 -17.35 -16.88
C PRO A 89 -14.99 -18.09 -15.57
N TYR A 90 -14.08 -17.56 -14.76
CA TYR A 90 -13.58 -18.20 -13.53
C TYR A 90 -14.42 -17.84 -12.29
N GLY A 91 -14.32 -18.67 -11.24
CA GLY A 91 -14.99 -18.43 -9.95
C GLY A 91 -14.32 -17.36 -9.09
N SER A 92 -13.07 -17.01 -9.39
CA SER A 92 -12.30 -15.97 -8.71
C SER A 92 -11.60 -15.05 -9.71
N ILE A 93 -11.24 -13.86 -9.23
CA ILE A 93 -10.56 -12.81 -9.99
C ILE A 93 -9.21 -12.53 -9.32
N PRO A 94 -8.09 -12.62 -10.07
CA PRO A 94 -6.77 -12.33 -9.51
C PRO A 94 -6.59 -10.84 -9.24
N ALA A 95 -5.95 -10.51 -8.13
CA ALA A 95 -5.79 -9.14 -7.65
C ALA A 95 -4.43 -8.92 -6.98
N LEU A 96 -4.03 -7.66 -6.91
CA LEU A 96 -3.03 -7.19 -5.96
C LEU A 96 -3.76 -6.68 -4.71
N LEU A 97 -3.40 -7.16 -3.52
CA LEU A 97 -3.89 -6.63 -2.26
C LEU A 97 -2.95 -5.53 -1.76
N ILE A 98 -3.49 -4.35 -1.46
CA ILE A 98 -2.88 -3.39 -0.55
C ILE A 98 -3.28 -3.82 0.86
N GLY A 99 -2.39 -4.53 1.54
CA GLY A 99 -2.66 -5.10 2.86
C GLY A 99 -2.61 -4.05 3.96
N GLN A 100 -1.66 -3.13 3.87
CA GLN A 100 -1.49 -2.02 4.81
C GLN A 100 -1.05 -0.78 4.05
N LEU A 101 -1.55 0.38 4.44
CA LEU A 101 -1.18 1.68 3.89
C LEU A 101 -1.24 2.70 5.02
N ALA A 102 -0.11 3.34 5.32
CA ALA A 102 -0.08 4.35 6.37
C ALA A 102 0.86 5.50 6.00
N THR A 103 0.37 6.71 6.21
CA THR A 103 1.17 7.94 6.15
C THR A 103 1.59 8.33 7.56
N HIS A 104 2.83 8.77 7.74
CA HIS A 104 3.29 9.32 9.00
C HIS A 104 2.42 10.54 9.38
N GLU A 105 1.97 10.63 10.64
CA GLU A 105 1.01 11.64 11.10
C GLU A 105 1.34 13.09 10.68
N ASN A 106 2.60 13.51 10.82
CA ASN A 106 3.09 14.86 10.45
C ASN A 106 3.09 15.16 8.94
N TYR A 107 2.80 14.16 8.10
CA TYR A 107 2.85 14.26 6.64
C TYR A 107 1.52 13.86 5.97
N GLN A 108 0.47 13.65 6.77
CA GLN A 108 -0.89 13.47 6.25
C GLN A 108 -1.38 14.75 5.57
N GLY A 109 -2.27 14.59 4.58
CA GLY A 109 -2.82 15.70 3.79
C GLY A 109 -1.82 16.34 2.81
N LYS A 110 -0.62 15.77 2.65
CA LYS A 110 0.43 16.29 1.75
C LYS A 110 0.64 15.44 0.48
N GLY A 111 -0.36 14.65 0.09
CA GLY A 111 -0.35 13.85 -1.15
C GLY A 111 0.46 12.55 -1.14
N ILE A 112 1.26 12.25 -0.10
CA ILE A 112 2.05 11.00 -0.07
C ILE A 112 1.19 9.74 -0.08
N GLY A 113 0.04 9.74 0.61
CA GLY A 113 -0.89 8.59 0.60
C GLY A 113 -1.41 8.26 -0.80
N GLU A 114 -1.83 9.29 -1.54
CA GLU A 114 -2.29 9.16 -2.92
C GLU A 114 -1.16 8.66 -3.83
N PHE A 115 0.04 9.21 -3.67
CA PHE A 115 1.22 8.76 -4.40
C PHE A 115 1.49 7.25 -4.17
N MET A 116 1.37 6.76 -2.93
CA MET A 116 1.57 5.34 -2.62
C MET A 116 0.50 4.45 -3.27
N VAL A 117 -0.76 4.90 -3.35
CA VAL A 117 -1.83 4.17 -4.04
C VAL A 117 -1.57 4.11 -5.54
N LEU A 118 -1.21 5.24 -6.17
CA LEU A 118 -0.84 5.30 -7.58
C LEU A 118 0.36 4.40 -7.88
N TRP A 119 1.34 4.38 -6.99
CA TRP A 119 2.48 3.47 -7.08
C TRP A 119 2.05 1.99 -7.05
N ALA A 120 1.13 1.61 -6.14
CA ALA A 120 0.62 0.23 -6.10
C ALA A 120 -0.15 -0.17 -7.36
N ILE A 121 -0.93 0.75 -7.93
CA ILE A 121 -1.61 0.54 -9.22
C ILE A 121 -0.58 0.33 -10.33
N ASP A 122 0.50 1.11 -10.35
CA ASP A 122 1.58 0.95 -11.32
C ASP A 122 2.27 -0.42 -11.16
N GLN A 123 2.56 -0.84 -9.92
CA GLN A 123 3.09 -2.19 -9.66
C GLN A 123 2.13 -3.29 -10.15
N ALA A 124 0.83 -3.16 -9.89
CA ALA A 124 -0.18 -4.10 -10.39
C ALA A 124 -0.17 -4.17 -11.92
N ARG A 125 -0.06 -3.03 -12.61
CA ARG A 125 0.05 -2.97 -14.07
C ARG A 125 1.33 -3.65 -14.57
N GLU A 126 2.47 -3.41 -13.95
CA GLU A 126 3.72 -4.05 -14.35
C GLU A 126 3.69 -5.56 -14.12
N TYR A 127 3.18 -6.02 -12.97
CA TYR A 127 3.02 -7.45 -12.71
C TYR A 127 2.03 -8.11 -13.66
N SER A 128 0.94 -7.41 -14.04
CA SER A 128 -0.10 -7.93 -14.96
C SER A 128 0.46 -8.38 -16.32
N LYS A 129 1.62 -7.85 -16.73
CA LYS A 129 2.31 -8.23 -17.97
C LYS A 129 3.00 -9.60 -17.90
N LYS A 130 3.28 -10.10 -16.69
CA LYS A 130 4.01 -11.36 -16.45
C LYS A 130 3.16 -12.42 -15.76
N ILE A 131 2.25 -12.00 -14.88
CA ILE A 131 1.32 -12.83 -14.13
C ILE A 131 -0.05 -12.16 -14.11
N GLY A 132 -1.14 -12.93 -14.13
CA GLY A 132 -2.49 -12.36 -14.16
C GLY A 132 -2.77 -11.47 -12.93
N CYS A 133 -3.17 -10.23 -13.17
CA CYS A 133 -3.63 -9.29 -12.14
C CYS A 133 -4.70 -8.40 -12.78
N ARG A 134 -5.94 -8.45 -12.28
CA ARG A 134 -7.07 -7.73 -12.85
C ARG A 134 -7.55 -6.58 -11.96
N LEU A 135 -7.39 -6.72 -10.65
CA LEU A 135 -7.90 -5.79 -9.65
C LEU A 135 -6.79 -5.35 -8.70
N VAL A 136 -6.95 -4.17 -8.12
CA VAL A 136 -6.29 -3.78 -6.87
C VAL A 136 -7.36 -3.77 -5.80
N MET A 137 -7.10 -4.47 -4.69
CA MET A 137 -8.04 -4.66 -3.60
C MET A 137 -7.43 -4.14 -2.30
N LEU A 138 -8.29 -3.69 -1.39
CA LEU A 138 -7.91 -3.39 -0.01
C LEU A 138 -9.11 -3.59 0.91
N HIS A 139 -8.83 -3.67 2.20
CA HIS A 139 -9.83 -3.69 3.26
C HIS A 139 -9.67 -2.41 4.10
N PRO A 140 -10.32 -1.30 3.70
CA PRO A 140 -10.17 -0.04 4.41
C PRO A 140 -10.82 -0.13 5.80
N HIS A 141 -10.33 0.68 6.74
CA HIS A 141 -11.11 0.98 7.94
C HIS A 141 -12.31 1.86 7.55
N ASP A 142 -13.44 1.70 8.26
CA ASP A 142 -14.69 2.40 7.95
C ASP A 142 -14.52 3.93 7.88
N ASP A 143 -13.66 4.50 8.72
CA ASP A 143 -13.39 5.93 8.83
C ASP A 143 -12.63 6.52 7.63
N VAL A 144 -12.05 5.69 6.77
CA VAL A 144 -11.25 6.13 5.61
C VAL A 144 -11.79 5.67 4.26
N ILE A 145 -12.95 5.02 4.21
CA ILE A 145 -13.53 4.51 2.94
C ILE A 145 -13.66 5.63 1.89
N GLY A 146 -14.18 6.80 2.27
CA GLY A 146 -14.39 7.92 1.33
C GLY A 146 -13.13 8.63 0.84
N TRP A 147 -11.95 8.25 1.34
CA TRP A 147 -10.67 8.76 0.85
C TRP A 147 -10.16 7.98 -0.38
N TYR A 148 -10.54 6.70 -0.53
CA TYR A 148 -10.20 5.85 -1.67
C TYR A 148 -11.19 6.05 -2.82
#